data_AF-R5PY00-F1
#
_entry.id   AF-R5PY00-F1
#
_cell.length_a   1.000
_cell.length_b   1.000
_cell.length_c   1.000
_cell.angle_alpha   90.00
_cell.angle_beta   90.00
_cell.angle_gamma   90.00
#
_symmetry.space_group_name_H-M   'P 1'
#
loop_
_entity.id
_entity.type
_entity.pdbx_description
1 polymer ?
#
loop_
_entity_poly.entity_id
_entity_poly.type
_entity_poly.pdbx_seq_one_letter_code
_entity_poly.pdbx_strand_id
1 'polypeptide(L)'
;MIYYLIYIPFILSSFLDIPNFSLKFRQKLCWIWVIILTLFWGLRWRCGTDWYNFFDYYQWSHLNNVFTFDRGMGEPLEWGFVLLNAIFHDLGFSYTIFLLFFSFTILALFAKFCISNFDYPLIGFVFIIATMAPIFPTRQALALGIICLGYKYINQTSWRSFFKFAILVLIASFIHTSALLAIIVYFIPKIKLNMYLALSLLIGSMFIGDFLSSFFEYVINKFTFLGSIVLIRLSTYTNQETSSVGEGVFDRGIMSYMLSLFYFFLFVYRKYNRSIFQNFRGTFNCYTVKEVIRNIFSQTMQDMSRLGNYFLPSVYWGTIEVFVSFETSTRKYICVRLLFNALMFYFFYRQLNGVYVHEYLPYNSIL
;
A
#
# COMPACT_ATOMS: atom_id res chain seq x y z
N MET A 1 15.30 16.03 10.99
CA MET A 1 16.48 16.20 10.11
C MET A 1 16.79 14.94 9.30
N ILE A 2 16.97 13.77 9.93
CA ILE A 2 17.35 12.53 9.23
C ILE A 2 16.36 12.06 8.14
N TYR A 3 15.05 12.19 8.36
CA TYR A 3 14.03 11.90 7.35
C TYR A 3 14.29 12.66 6.04
N TYR A 4 14.55 13.97 6.13
CA TYR A 4 14.85 14.81 4.97
C TYR A 4 16.17 14.42 4.29
N LEU A 5 17.22 14.12 5.08
CA LEU A 5 18.52 13.70 4.56
C LEU A 5 18.44 12.42 3.71
N ILE A 6 17.45 11.55 3.98
CA ILE A 6 17.28 10.27 3.27
C ILE A 6 16.25 10.38 2.16
N TYR A 7 15.07 10.95 2.44
CA TYR A 7 13.98 10.99 1.47
C TYR A 7 14.17 12.05 0.38
N ILE A 8 14.86 13.18 0.64
CA ILE A 8 15.13 14.17 -0.42
C ILE A 8 16.02 13.56 -1.52
N PRO A 9 17.20 12.98 -1.22
CA PRO A 9 18.01 12.38 -2.28
C PRO A 9 17.35 11.15 -2.89
N PHE A 10 16.55 10.39 -2.12
CA PHE A 10 15.77 9.28 -2.65
C PHE A 10 14.77 9.73 -3.72
N ILE A 11 13.95 10.74 -3.42
CA ILE A 11 12.97 11.29 -4.36
C ILE A 11 13.68 11.87 -5.59
N LEU A 12 14.71 12.70 -5.38
CA LEU A 12 15.47 13.31 -6.47
C LEU A 12 16.21 12.29 -7.34
N SER A 13 16.52 11.11 -6.82
CA SER A 13 17.14 10.05 -7.63
C SER A 13 16.27 9.63 -8.82
N SER A 14 14.96 9.88 -8.79
CA SER A 14 14.07 9.61 -9.92
C SER A 14 14.43 10.39 -11.20
N PHE A 15 15.20 11.49 -11.10
CA PHE A 15 15.74 12.20 -12.27
C PHE A 15 16.79 11.38 -13.04
N LEU A 16 17.44 10.43 -12.38
CA LEU A 16 18.43 9.53 -12.97
C LEU A 16 17.78 8.36 -13.72
N ASP A 17 16.45 8.24 -13.68
CA ASP A 17 15.71 7.23 -14.43
C ASP A 17 15.39 7.74 -15.84
N ILE A 18 16.46 7.89 -16.64
CA ILE A 18 16.44 8.31 -18.05
C ILE A 18 16.99 7.23 -18.97
N PRO A 19 16.54 7.18 -20.24
CA PRO A 19 17.06 6.23 -21.24
C PRO A 19 18.56 6.32 -21.48
N ASN A 20 19.17 7.50 -21.28
CA ASN A 20 20.62 7.70 -21.42
C ASN A 20 21.43 6.85 -20.45
N PHE A 21 20.88 6.48 -19.29
CA PHE A 21 21.52 5.56 -18.38
C PHE A 21 21.08 4.12 -18.65
N SER A 22 22.04 3.19 -18.64
CA SER A 22 21.76 1.78 -18.85
C SER A 22 20.73 1.25 -17.82
N LEU A 23 19.86 0.33 -18.24
CA LEU A 23 18.88 -0.28 -17.35
C LEU A 23 19.56 -0.93 -16.13
N LYS A 24 20.71 -1.58 -16.32
CA LYS A 24 21.51 -2.17 -15.23
C LYS A 24 21.93 -1.14 -14.18
N PHE A 25 22.33 0.07 -14.59
CA PHE A 25 22.67 1.15 -13.67
C PHE A 25 21.44 1.56 -12.83
N ARG A 26 20.29 1.74 -13.47
CA ARG A 26 19.04 2.16 -12.83
C ARG A 26 18.53 1.10 -11.85
N GLN A 27 18.62 -0.18 -12.22
CA GLN A 27 18.34 -1.31 -11.33
C GLN A 27 19.30 -1.37 -10.14
N LYS A 28 20.61 -1.12 -10.35
CA LYS A 28 21.60 -1.05 -9.27
C LYS A 28 21.29 0.09 -8.29
N LEU A 29 20.84 1.25 -8.78
CA LEU A 29 20.39 2.35 -7.93
C LEU A 29 19.20 1.95 -7.05
N CYS A 30 18.22 1.21 -7.58
CA CYS A 30 17.13 0.69 -6.75
C CYS A 30 17.66 -0.16 -5.59
N TRP A 31 18.61 -1.07 -5.84
CA TRP A 31 19.21 -1.91 -4.78
C TRP A 31 20.04 -1.12 -3.77
N ILE A 32 20.73 -0.07 -4.21
CA ILE A 32 21.42 0.85 -3.29
C ILE A 32 20.40 1.51 -2.35
N TRP A 33 19.27 1.97 -2.89
CA TRP A 33 18.20 2.54 -2.06
C TRP A 33 17.54 1.52 -1.14
N VAL A 34 17.38 0.26 -1.56
CA VAL A 34 16.93 -0.82 -0.67
C VAL A 34 17.84 -0.93 0.54
N ILE A 35 19.16 -0.88 0.37
CA ILE A 35 20.12 -0.95 1.48
C ILE A 35 19.99 0.28 2.39
N ILE A 36 20.02 1.50 1.81
CA ILE A 36 19.94 2.75 2.59
C ILE A 36 18.63 2.80 3.40
N LEU A 37 17.49 2.49 2.77
CA LEU A 37 16.19 2.49 3.43
C LEU A 37 16.04 1.35 4.43
N THR A 38 16.66 0.19 4.20
CA THR A 38 16.69 -0.92 5.17
C THR A 38 17.39 -0.49 6.45
N LEU A 39 18.54 0.17 6.33
CA LEU A 39 19.26 0.68 7.50
C LEU A 39 18.43 1.75 8.22
N PHE A 40 17.81 2.66 7.46
CA PHE A 40 16.94 3.68 8.03
C PHE A 40 15.70 3.12 8.74
N TRP A 41 15.04 2.12 8.17
CA TRP A 41 13.84 1.53 8.76
C TRP A 41 14.15 0.54 9.87
N GLY A 42 15.26 -0.19 9.76
CA GLY A 42 15.64 -1.27 10.66
C GLY A 42 16.40 -0.81 11.91
N LEU A 43 17.14 0.29 11.84
CA LEU A 43 17.88 0.84 12.98
C LEU A 43 17.03 1.76 13.88
N ARG A 44 15.75 1.97 13.54
CA ARG A 44 14.83 2.78 14.34
C ARG A 44 14.62 2.17 15.72
N TRP A 45 14.47 3.01 16.73
CA TRP A 45 14.14 2.61 18.10
C TRP A 45 12.98 3.45 18.62
N ARG A 46 11.91 2.83 19.11
CA ARG A 46 10.72 3.55 19.63
C ARG A 46 10.17 4.63 18.66
N CYS A 47 10.19 4.35 17.37
CA CYS A 47 9.64 5.24 16.34
C CYS A 47 8.69 4.46 15.44
N GLY A 48 7.52 5.02 15.14
CA GLY A 48 6.50 4.49 14.25
C GLY A 48 5.28 3.98 15.00
N THR A 49 4.12 4.12 14.37
CA THR A 49 2.77 3.88 14.94
C THR A 49 2.59 2.53 15.62
N ASP A 50 3.26 1.49 15.11
CA ASP A 50 3.13 0.12 15.61
C ASP A 50 4.43 -0.40 16.25
N TRP A 51 5.38 0.47 16.63
CA TRP A 51 6.68 0.02 17.13
C TRP A 51 6.56 -0.88 18.36
N TYR A 52 5.82 -0.43 19.39
CA TYR A 52 5.63 -1.20 20.62
C TYR A 52 4.94 -2.53 20.37
N ASN A 53 3.88 -2.52 19.56
CA ASN A 53 3.19 -3.74 19.12
C ASN A 53 4.15 -4.74 18.48
N PHE A 54 4.99 -4.30 17.54
CA PHE A 54 5.96 -5.18 16.89
C PHE A 54 7.02 -5.70 17.86
N PHE A 55 7.45 -4.88 18.82
CA PHE A 55 8.40 -5.29 19.84
C PHE A 55 7.80 -6.38 20.74
N ASP A 56 6.56 -6.20 21.20
CA ASP A 56 5.86 -7.19 22.00
C ASP A 56 5.64 -8.49 21.23
N TYR A 57 5.23 -8.40 19.96
CA TYR A 57 5.08 -9.59 19.10
C TYR A 57 6.40 -10.35 19.00
N TYR A 58 7.51 -9.63 18.87
CA TYR A 58 8.82 -10.25 18.81
C TYR A 58 9.22 -10.93 20.12
N GLN A 59 9.00 -10.27 21.27
CA GLN A 59 9.37 -10.81 22.59
C GLN A 59 8.57 -12.05 22.99
N TRP A 60 7.31 -12.14 22.58
CA TRP A 60 6.38 -13.17 23.06
C TRP A 60 6.04 -14.24 22.02
N SER A 61 6.53 -14.12 20.78
CA SER A 61 6.38 -15.17 19.77
C SER A 61 7.45 -16.24 19.94
N HIS A 62 7.00 -17.50 20.04
CA HIS A 62 7.85 -18.68 20.18
C HIS A 62 7.37 -19.79 19.25
N LEU A 63 8.24 -20.72 18.90
CA LEU A 63 7.88 -21.84 18.00
C LEU A 63 6.76 -22.71 18.56
N ASN A 64 6.62 -22.77 19.89
CA ASN A 64 5.57 -23.53 20.57
C ASN A 64 4.19 -22.83 20.63
N ASN A 65 4.11 -21.54 20.28
CA ASN A 65 2.86 -20.76 20.34
C ASN A 65 2.43 -20.18 18.99
N VAL A 66 3.04 -20.61 17.88
CA VAL A 66 2.79 -20.09 16.51
C VAL A 66 1.30 -20.04 16.13
N PHE A 67 0.52 -21.03 16.53
CA PHE A 67 -0.91 -21.13 16.19
C PHE A 67 -1.85 -20.61 17.28
N THR A 68 -1.32 -20.23 18.44
CA THR A 68 -2.12 -19.87 19.64
C THR A 68 -1.78 -18.49 20.19
N PHE A 69 -0.73 -17.83 19.71
CA PHE A 69 -0.32 -16.51 20.14
C PHE A 69 -1.42 -15.49 19.90
N ASP A 70 -2.01 -14.98 20.98
CA ASP A 70 -3.02 -13.93 20.99
C ASP A 70 -2.46 -12.70 21.71
N ARG A 71 -2.96 -11.53 21.32
CA ARG A 71 -2.61 -10.21 21.86
C ARG A 71 -3.55 -9.79 22.99
N GLY A 72 -4.19 -10.76 23.66
CA GLY A 72 -5.25 -10.51 24.63
C GLY A 72 -6.57 -10.03 23.99
N MET A 73 -6.77 -10.29 22.70
CA MET A 73 -7.96 -9.88 21.93
C MET A 73 -8.90 -11.06 21.66
N GLY A 74 -8.60 -12.25 22.20
CA GLY A 74 -9.40 -13.46 22.04
C GLY A 74 -9.25 -14.15 20.68
N GLU A 75 -8.30 -13.71 19.86
CA GLU A 75 -8.06 -14.27 18.53
C GLU A 75 -6.56 -14.36 18.22
N PRO A 76 -6.07 -15.54 17.80
CA PRO A 76 -4.67 -15.69 17.42
C PRO A 76 -4.25 -14.71 16.32
N LEU A 77 -3.05 -14.15 16.47
CA LEU A 77 -2.39 -13.39 15.43
C LEU A 77 -2.14 -14.26 14.20
N GLU A 78 -1.97 -13.65 13.03
CA GLU A 78 -1.64 -14.37 11.81
C GLU A 78 -0.35 -15.21 11.99
N TRP A 79 -0.51 -16.54 11.98
CA TRP A 79 0.51 -17.50 12.39
C TRP A 79 1.81 -17.40 11.59
N GLY A 80 1.77 -16.99 10.31
CA GLY A 80 2.98 -16.83 9.50
C GLY A 80 3.82 -15.64 9.97
N PHE A 81 3.19 -14.59 10.49
CA PHE A 81 3.90 -13.49 11.12
C PHE A 81 4.45 -13.88 12.50
N VAL A 82 3.70 -14.64 13.29
CA VAL A 82 4.18 -15.19 14.58
C VAL A 82 5.38 -16.11 14.35
N LEU A 83 5.29 -17.03 13.39
CA LEU A 83 6.38 -17.92 12.99
C LEU A 83 7.64 -17.14 12.61
N LEU A 84 7.50 -16.06 11.83
CA LEU A 84 8.65 -15.24 11.45
C LEU A 84 9.32 -14.59 12.67
N ASN A 85 8.54 -14.07 13.63
CA ASN A 85 9.09 -13.51 14.87
C ASN A 85 9.76 -14.60 15.71
N ALA A 86 9.05 -15.72 15.93
CA ALA A 86 9.51 -16.87 16.71
C ALA A 86 10.84 -17.43 16.20
N ILE A 87 11.03 -17.56 14.88
CA ILE A 87 12.31 -18.02 14.32
C ILE A 87 13.46 -17.10 14.75
N PHE A 88 13.30 -15.77 14.65
CA PHE A 88 14.37 -14.85 15.02
C PHE A 88 14.58 -14.79 16.53
N HIS A 89 13.49 -14.85 17.29
CA HIS A 89 13.52 -14.82 18.75
C HIS A 89 14.19 -16.06 19.32
N ASP A 90 13.74 -17.27 18.94
CA ASP A 90 14.23 -18.54 19.49
C ASP A 90 15.64 -18.89 18.99
N LEU A 91 16.09 -18.32 17.86
CA LEU A 91 17.49 -18.38 17.42
C LEU A 91 18.42 -17.41 18.20
N GLY A 92 17.88 -16.57 19.09
CA GLY A 92 18.65 -15.64 19.90
C GLY A 92 19.13 -14.39 19.15
N PHE A 93 18.55 -14.05 18.00
CA PHE A 93 18.82 -12.76 17.37
C PHE A 93 18.22 -11.62 18.20
N SER A 94 18.60 -10.37 17.91
CA SER A 94 17.98 -9.20 18.53
C SER A 94 16.79 -8.70 17.70
N TYR A 95 15.90 -7.93 18.35
CA TYR A 95 14.78 -7.27 17.66
C TYR A 95 15.24 -6.37 16.49
N THR A 96 16.40 -5.71 16.62
CA THR A 96 16.97 -4.91 15.52
C THR A 96 17.33 -5.77 14.31
N ILE A 97 17.90 -6.96 14.52
CA ILE A 97 18.22 -7.88 13.41
C ILE A 97 16.92 -8.31 12.71
N PHE A 98 15.87 -8.61 13.47
CA PHE A 98 14.54 -8.87 12.93
C PHE A 98 14.01 -7.68 12.12
N LEU A 99 14.08 -6.45 12.65
CA LEU A 99 13.63 -5.25 11.95
C LEU A 99 14.40 -4.99 10.65
N LEU A 100 15.72 -5.21 10.64
CA LEU A 100 16.55 -5.11 9.44
C LEU A 100 16.11 -6.14 8.39
N PHE A 101 15.94 -7.40 8.79
CA PHE A 101 15.46 -8.45 7.88
C PHE A 101 14.07 -8.15 7.33
N PHE A 102 13.14 -7.74 8.20
CA PHE A 102 11.76 -7.43 7.84
C PHE A 102 11.69 -6.25 6.85
N SER A 103 12.43 -5.17 7.15
CA SER A 103 12.52 -3.99 6.28
C SER A 103 13.15 -4.33 4.93
N PHE A 104 14.26 -5.08 4.94
CA PHE A 104 14.94 -5.53 3.72
C PHE A 104 13.99 -6.34 2.83
N THR A 105 13.28 -7.30 3.41
CA THR A 105 12.36 -8.17 2.67
C THR A 105 11.29 -7.37 1.95
N ILE A 106 10.65 -6.41 2.65
CA ILE A 106 9.61 -5.55 2.06
C ILE A 106 10.19 -4.71 0.91
N LEU A 107 11.30 -4.01 1.16
CA LEU A 107 11.93 -3.13 0.18
C LEU A 107 12.44 -3.92 -1.04
N ALA A 108 13.01 -5.11 -0.82
CA ALA A 108 13.48 -5.99 -1.89
C ALA A 108 12.33 -6.51 -2.76
N LEU A 109 11.18 -6.85 -2.16
CA LEU A 109 9.98 -7.26 -2.90
C LEU A 109 9.47 -6.14 -3.82
N PHE A 110 9.38 -4.91 -3.31
CA PHE A 110 8.96 -3.77 -4.12
C PHE A 110 9.98 -3.40 -5.19
N ALA A 111 11.28 -3.39 -4.86
CA ALA A 111 12.33 -3.17 -5.85
C ALA A 111 12.29 -4.22 -6.96
N LYS A 112 12.14 -5.51 -6.60
CA LYS A 112 12.01 -6.60 -7.56
C LYS A 112 10.76 -6.45 -8.44
N PHE A 113 9.64 -6.04 -7.87
CA PHE A 113 8.44 -5.71 -8.63
C PHE A 113 8.74 -4.61 -9.65
N CYS A 114 9.37 -3.51 -9.25
CA CYS A 114 9.66 -2.42 -10.17
C CYS A 114 10.65 -2.82 -11.28
N ILE A 115 11.74 -3.49 -10.90
CA ILE A 115 12.79 -3.95 -11.81
C ILE A 115 12.28 -4.94 -12.85
N SER A 116 11.32 -5.79 -12.49
CA SER A 116 10.82 -6.84 -13.37
C SER A 116 9.71 -6.38 -14.32
N ASN A 117 9.07 -5.24 -14.03
CA ASN A 117 7.85 -4.82 -14.71
C ASN A 117 7.93 -3.44 -15.38
N PHE A 118 8.94 -2.61 -15.06
CA PHE A 118 9.06 -1.27 -15.61
C PHE A 118 10.42 -1.03 -16.27
N ASP A 119 10.39 -0.36 -17.42
CA ASP A 119 11.59 0.18 -18.06
C ASP A 119 12.22 1.32 -17.26
N TYR A 120 11.45 1.90 -16.32
CA TYR A 120 11.83 2.99 -15.42
C TYR A 120 11.63 2.55 -13.95
N PRO A 121 12.48 1.62 -13.46
CA PRO A 121 12.26 0.96 -12.20
C PRO A 121 12.48 1.87 -10.99
N LEU A 122 13.29 2.92 -11.10
CA LEU A 122 13.60 3.82 -9.99
C LEU A 122 12.45 4.78 -9.73
N ILE A 123 11.78 5.28 -10.78
CA ILE A 123 10.54 6.05 -10.65
C ILE A 123 9.46 5.20 -10.00
N GLY A 124 9.32 3.94 -10.45
CA GLY A 124 8.37 3.03 -9.83
C GLY A 124 8.68 2.81 -8.35
N PHE A 125 9.93 2.57 -8.01
CA PHE A 125 10.34 2.33 -6.64
C PHE A 125 10.12 3.56 -5.75
N VAL A 126 10.51 4.76 -6.20
CA VAL A 126 10.22 6.03 -5.52
C VAL A 126 8.73 6.22 -5.33
N PHE A 127 7.92 5.97 -6.37
CA PHE A 127 6.47 6.13 -6.28
C PHE A 127 5.85 5.22 -5.22
N ILE A 128 6.22 3.94 -5.21
CA ILE A 128 5.70 2.97 -4.24
C ILE A 128 6.05 3.43 -2.82
N ILE A 129 7.33 3.68 -2.53
CA ILE A 129 7.78 4.02 -1.18
C ILE A 129 7.23 5.37 -0.71
N ALA A 130 7.19 6.39 -1.58
CA ALA A 130 6.68 7.71 -1.21
C ALA A 130 5.15 7.74 -1.04
N THR A 131 4.40 6.80 -1.64
CA THR A 131 2.94 6.72 -1.48
C THR A 131 2.47 5.68 -0.47
N MET A 132 3.36 4.79 -0.04
CA MET A 132 3.09 3.87 1.04
C MET A 132 2.99 4.63 2.37
N ALA A 133 1.79 4.65 2.94
CA ALA A 133 1.57 5.08 4.31
C ALA A 133 1.30 3.84 5.18
N PRO A 134 1.89 3.72 6.38
CA PRO A 134 2.85 4.62 7.06
C PRO A 134 4.30 4.53 6.53
N ILE A 135 5.19 5.45 7.01
CA ILE A 135 6.61 5.53 6.61
C ILE A 135 7.36 4.22 6.89
N PHE A 136 7.11 3.64 8.07
CA PHE A 136 7.79 2.44 8.52
C PHE A 136 7.03 1.16 8.11
N PRO A 137 7.74 0.04 7.97
CA PRO A 137 7.15 -1.19 7.45
C PRO A 137 6.07 -1.75 8.37
N THR A 138 4.99 -2.23 7.75
CA THR A 138 3.85 -2.88 8.43
C THR A 138 3.69 -4.33 7.95
N ARG A 139 2.88 -5.12 8.66
CA ARG A 139 2.51 -6.48 8.23
C ARG A 139 1.79 -6.47 6.87
N GLN A 140 0.92 -5.48 6.66
CA GLN A 140 0.25 -5.25 5.38
C GLN A 140 1.24 -4.95 4.25
N ALA A 141 2.33 -4.20 4.53
CA ALA A 141 3.36 -3.92 3.54
C ALA A 141 4.07 -5.19 3.05
N LEU A 142 4.40 -6.11 3.96
CA LEU A 142 5.00 -7.40 3.58
C LEU A 142 4.02 -8.25 2.75
N ALA A 143 2.77 -8.36 3.19
CA ALA A 143 1.74 -9.06 2.43
C ALA A 143 1.55 -8.46 1.02
N LEU A 144 1.52 -7.13 0.91
CA LEU A 144 1.42 -6.43 -0.37
C LEU A 144 2.65 -6.69 -1.26
N GLY A 145 3.86 -6.67 -0.69
CA GLY A 145 5.10 -7.00 -1.40
C GLY A 145 5.07 -8.41 -2.01
N ILE A 146 4.53 -9.39 -1.28
CA ILE A 146 4.34 -10.76 -1.78
C ILE A 146 3.33 -10.77 -2.94
N ILE A 147 2.20 -10.08 -2.80
CA ILE A 147 1.18 -9.96 -3.85
C ILE A 147 1.75 -9.31 -5.12
N CYS A 148 2.62 -8.30 -5.00
CA CYS A 148 3.29 -7.65 -6.13
C CYS A 148 4.05 -8.65 -7.03
N LEU A 149 4.63 -9.72 -6.47
CA LEU A 149 5.30 -10.77 -7.27
C LEU A 149 4.32 -11.52 -8.19
N GLY A 150 3.05 -11.61 -7.79
CA GLY A 150 1.99 -12.28 -8.52
C GLY A 150 1.34 -11.42 -9.59
N TYR A 151 1.61 -10.12 -9.58
CA TYR A 151 0.86 -9.15 -10.37
C TYR A 151 0.99 -9.39 -11.89
N LYS A 152 2.15 -9.88 -12.35
CA LYS A 152 2.39 -10.28 -13.74
C LYS A 152 1.43 -11.36 -14.26
N TYR A 153 0.80 -12.14 -13.38
CA TYR A 153 -0.14 -13.19 -13.75
C TYR A 153 -1.56 -12.70 -13.96
N ILE A 154 -1.91 -11.50 -13.48
CA ILE A 154 -3.28 -11.00 -13.46
C ILE A 154 -3.80 -10.72 -14.88
N ASN A 155 -2.92 -10.27 -15.77
CA ASN A 155 -3.27 -9.98 -17.16
C ASN A 155 -3.33 -11.24 -18.04
N GLN A 156 -2.95 -12.39 -17.50
CA GLN A 156 -3.05 -13.66 -18.20
C GLN A 156 -4.43 -14.27 -17.95
N THR A 157 -5.06 -14.80 -18.99
CA THR A 157 -6.43 -15.33 -18.93
C THR A 157 -6.51 -16.81 -18.51
N SER A 158 -5.37 -17.47 -18.32
CA SER A 158 -5.32 -18.91 -18.02
C SER A 158 -5.57 -19.24 -16.54
N TRP A 159 -6.18 -20.39 -16.25
CA TRP A 159 -6.32 -20.90 -14.87
C TRP A 159 -4.97 -21.16 -14.19
N ARG A 160 -3.93 -21.52 -14.96
CA ARG A 160 -2.57 -21.69 -14.42
C ARG A 160 -2.05 -20.38 -13.83
N SER A 161 -2.37 -19.24 -14.45
CA SER A 161 -1.98 -17.91 -13.98
C SER A 161 -2.77 -17.52 -12.72
N PHE A 162 -4.05 -17.88 -12.66
CA PHE A 162 -4.87 -17.73 -11.46
C PHE A 162 -4.26 -18.47 -10.27
N PHE A 163 -3.94 -19.76 -10.41
CA PHE A 163 -3.38 -20.53 -9.31
C PHE A 163 -2.03 -20.00 -8.84
N LYS A 164 -1.16 -19.54 -9.75
CA LYS A 164 0.10 -18.88 -9.38
C LYS A 164 -0.12 -17.61 -8.57
N PHE A 165 -1.12 -16.80 -8.94
CA PHE A 165 -1.50 -15.62 -8.18
C PHE A 165 -2.14 -15.98 -6.83
N ALA A 166 -3.06 -16.94 -6.81
CA ALA A 166 -3.76 -17.40 -5.62
C ALA A 166 -2.81 -17.98 -4.56
N ILE A 167 -1.78 -18.73 -4.97
CA ILE A 167 -0.75 -19.23 -4.06
C ILE A 167 -0.02 -18.06 -3.36
N LEU A 168 0.32 -17.01 -4.09
CA LEU A 168 0.97 -15.83 -3.50
C LEU A 168 0.03 -15.07 -2.56
N VAL A 169 -1.25 -14.98 -2.91
CA VAL A 169 -2.29 -14.42 -2.02
C VAL A 169 -2.43 -15.24 -0.74
N LEU A 170 -2.41 -16.58 -0.83
CA LEU A 170 -2.48 -17.47 0.32
C LEU A 170 -1.25 -17.31 1.23
N ILE A 171 -0.04 -17.27 0.66
CA ILE A 171 1.19 -17.02 1.42
C ILE A 171 1.13 -15.64 2.11
N ALA A 172 0.68 -14.60 1.39
CA ALA A 172 0.50 -13.27 1.97
C ALA A 172 -0.53 -13.25 3.12
N SER A 173 -1.57 -14.08 3.02
CA SER A 173 -2.60 -14.19 4.06
C SER A 173 -2.10 -14.78 5.38
N PHE A 174 -1.02 -15.57 5.36
CA PHE A 174 -0.38 -16.05 6.58
C PHE A 174 0.35 -14.94 7.34
N ILE A 175 0.70 -13.84 6.66
CA ILE A 175 1.28 -12.64 7.28
C ILE A 175 0.19 -11.65 7.69
N HIS A 176 -0.83 -11.51 6.85
CA HIS A 176 -1.93 -10.59 7.10
C HIS A 176 -3.23 -11.08 6.43
N THR A 177 -4.22 -11.49 7.23
CA THR A 177 -5.41 -12.22 6.74
C THR A 177 -6.21 -11.46 5.69
N SER A 178 -6.27 -10.13 5.80
CA SER A 178 -7.00 -9.28 4.84
C SER A 178 -6.43 -9.37 3.41
N ALA A 179 -5.21 -9.90 3.24
CA ALA A 179 -4.61 -10.15 1.94
C ALA A 179 -5.41 -11.12 1.07
N LEU A 180 -6.25 -11.99 1.66
CA LEU A 180 -7.15 -12.87 0.90
C LEU A 180 -8.04 -12.09 -0.08
N LEU A 181 -8.43 -10.86 0.25
CA LEU A 181 -9.24 -10.01 -0.63
C LEU A 181 -8.52 -9.63 -1.93
N ALA A 182 -7.18 -9.73 -1.96
CA ALA A 182 -6.41 -9.53 -3.18
C ALA A 182 -6.76 -10.55 -4.28
N ILE A 183 -7.38 -11.70 -3.94
CA ILE A 183 -7.85 -12.68 -4.94
C ILE A 183 -8.80 -12.04 -5.97
N ILE A 184 -9.61 -11.07 -5.54
CA ILE A 184 -10.59 -10.37 -6.38
C ILE A 184 -9.89 -9.54 -7.46
N VAL A 185 -8.69 -9.03 -7.16
CA VAL A 185 -7.88 -8.22 -8.08
C VAL A 185 -7.59 -8.97 -9.38
N TYR A 186 -7.53 -10.31 -9.35
CA TYR A 186 -7.32 -11.14 -10.55
C TYR A 186 -8.43 -10.98 -11.60
N PHE A 187 -9.65 -10.69 -11.17
CA PHE A 187 -10.83 -10.62 -12.04
C PHE A 187 -11.13 -9.21 -12.52
N ILE A 188 -10.75 -8.17 -11.74
CA ILE A 188 -11.09 -6.78 -12.04
C ILE A 188 -10.59 -6.31 -13.42
N PRO A 189 -9.36 -6.64 -13.87
CA PRO A 189 -8.91 -6.26 -15.21
C PRO A 189 -9.73 -6.82 -16.37
N LYS A 190 -10.52 -7.86 -16.13
CA LYS A 190 -11.33 -8.54 -17.14
C LYS A 190 -12.71 -7.89 -17.32
N ILE A 191 -13.08 -6.93 -16.46
CA ILE A 191 -14.37 -6.22 -16.51
C ILE A 191 -14.33 -5.11 -17.56
N LYS A 192 -15.38 -4.99 -18.40
CA LYS A 192 -15.47 -3.92 -19.42
C LYS A 192 -16.06 -2.67 -18.77
N LEU A 193 -15.22 -1.87 -18.14
CA LEU A 193 -15.65 -0.63 -17.51
C LEU A 193 -15.53 0.54 -18.50
N ASN A 194 -16.66 1.18 -18.83
CA ASN A 194 -16.64 2.43 -19.58
C ASN A 194 -16.38 3.61 -18.64
N MET A 195 -15.96 4.76 -19.19
CA MET A 195 -15.54 5.90 -18.37
C MET A 195 -16.69 6.58 -17.63
N TYR A 196 -17.89 6.58 -18.22
CA TYR A 196 -19.07 7.19 -17.61
C TYR A 196 -19.51 6.39 -16.38
N LEU A 197 -19.57 5.07 -16.51
CA LEU A 197 -19.84 4.16 -15.39
C LEU A 197 -18.77 4.30 -14.31
N ALA A 198 -17.49 4.37 -14.67
CA ALA A 198 -16.41 4.60 -13.70
C ALA A 198 -16.59 5.93 -12.94
N LEU A 199 -16.93 7.01 -13.65
CA LEU A 199 -17.19 8.32 -13.03
C LEU A 199 -18.44 8.29 -12.14
N SER A 200 -19.53 7.65 -12.59
CA SER A 200 -20.75 7.47 -11.80
C SER A 200 -20.48 6.68 -10.53
N LEU A 201 -19.67 5.61 -10.59
CA LEU A 201 -19.26 4.85 -9.40
C LEU A 201 -18.42 5.72 -8.45
N LEU A 202 -17.48 6.51 -8.97
CA LEU A 202 -16.65 7.39 -8.14
C LEU A 202 -17.49 8.46 -7.44
N ILE A 203 -18.43 9.10 -8.14
CA ILE A 203 -19.32 10.11 -7.55
C ILE A 203 -20.30 9.45 -6.57
N GLY A 204 -20.98 8.38 -6.98
CA GLY A 204 -21.95 7.67 -6.14
C GLY A 204 -21.34 7.12 -4.85
N SER A 205 -20.12 6.59 -4.92
CA SER A 205 -19.40 6.09 -3.74
C SER A 205 -19.09 7.14 -2.67
N MET A 206 -19.10 8.44 -3.01
CA MET A 206 -18.92 9.53 -2.02
C MET A 206 -20.13 9.70 -1.11
N PHE A 207 -21.33 9.31 -1.57
CA PHE A 207 -22.59 9.44 -0.83
C PHE A 207 -22.99 8.15 -0.13
N ILE A 208 -22.48 7.00 -0.58
CA ILE A 208 -22.81 5.69 0.00
C ILE A 208 -22.20 5.53 1.40
N GLY A 209 -21.06 6.18 1.67
CA GLY A 209 -20.35 6.06 2.95
C GLY A 209 -21.23 6.45 4.14
N ASP A 210 -21.96 7.56 4.04
CA ASP A 210 -22.86 8.05 5.09
C ASP A 210 -24.00 7.06 5.43
N PHE A 211 -24.49 6.32 4.44
CA PHE A 211 -25.53 5.30 4.65
C PHE A 211 -24.99 4.01 5.27
N LEU A 212 -23.68 3.77 5.15
CA LEU A 212 -23.05 2.51 5.51
C LEU A 212 -23.08 2.25 7.02
N SER A 213 -22.86 3.29 7.84
CA SER A 213 -22.92 3.17 9.31
C SER A 213 -24.30 2.77 9.78
N SER A 214 -25.36 3.47 9.32
CA SER A 214 -26.74 3.14 9.69
C SER A 214 -27.14 1.74 9.19
N PHE A 215 -26.65 1.33 8.02
CA PHE A 215 -26.87 -0.04 7.53
C PHE A 215 -26.19 -1.07 8.43
N PHE A 216 -24.94 -0.87 8.84
CA PHE A 216 -24.25 -1.81 9.73
C PHE A 216 -24.84 -1.84 11.13
N GLU A 217 -25.27 -0.70 11.67
CA GLU A 217 -26.01 -0.66 12.93
C GLU A 217 -27.30 -1.47 12.84
N TYR A 218 -28.05 -1.34 11.75
CA TYR A 218 -29.22 -2.17 11.48
C TYR A 218 -28.85 -3.67 11.41
N VAL A 219 -27.77 -4.02 10.72
CA VAL A 219 -27.28 -5.41 10.64
C VAL A 219 -26.91 -5.94 12.02
N ILE A 220 -26.16 -5.19 12.82
CA ILE A 220 -25.75 -5.57 14.19
C ILE A 220 -26.99 -5.84 15.05
N ASN A 221 -27.99 -4.95 14.99
CA ASN A 221 -29.20 -5.04 15.80
C ASN A 221 -30.17 -6.13 15.36
N LYS A 222 -30.18 -6.51 14.07
CA LYS A 222 -31.14 -7.49 13.51
C LYS A 222 -30.54 -8.88 13.32
N PHE A 223 -29.24 -9.00 13.15
CA PHE A 223 -28.55 -10.24 12.83
C PHE A 223 -27.70 -10.72 14.01
N THR A 224 -28.28 -10.72 15.21
CA THR A 224 -27.62 -11.21 16.44
C THR A 224 -27.21 -12.69 16.35
N PHE A 225 -27.73 -13.43 15.37
CA PHE A 225 -27.34 -14.82 15.09
C PHE A 225 -25.98 -14.98 14.40
N LEU A 226 -25.36 -13.90 13.90
CA LEU A 226 -24.06 -13.95 13.20
C LEU A 226 -22.87 -14.32 14.10
N GLY A 227 -23.12 -14.55 15.38
CA GLY A 227 -22.11 -14.90 16.38
C GLY A 227 -21.50 -13.66 17.02
N SER A 228 -21.18 -13.77 18.32
CA SER A 228 -20.67 -12.66 19.14
C SER A 228 -19.42 -12.01 18.56
N ILE A 229 -18.51 -12.80 17.99
CA ILE A 229 -17.23 -12.31 17.45
C ILE A 229 -17.40 -11.41 16.22
N VAL A 230 -18.32 -11.78 15.32
CA VAL A 230 -18.62 -10.98 14.12
C VAL A 230 -19.25 -9.66 14.52
N LEU A 231 -20.17 -9.70 15.49
CA LEU A 231 -20.83 -8.52 16.03
C LEU A 231 -19.85 -7.58 16.76
N ILE A 232 -18.91 -8.12 17.54
CA ILE A 232 -17.87 -7.34 18.22
C ILE A 232 -16.95 -6.64 17.20
N ARG A 233 -16.54 -7.32 16.13
CA ARG A 233 -15.73 -6.70 15.08
C ARG A 233 -16.51 -5.61 14.34
N LEU A 234 -17.73 -5.91 13.94
CA LEU A 234 -18.61 -4.94 13.29
C LEU A 234 -18.85 -3.72 14.18
N SER A 235 -19.15 -3.92 15.46
CA SER A 235 -19.32 -2.80 16.40
C SER A 235 -18.03 -2.04 16.61
N THR A 236 -16.87 -2.70 16.69
CA THR A 236 -15.56 -2.01 16.79
C THR A 236 -15.30 -1.14 15.57
N TYR A 237 -15.59 -1.62 14.36
CA TYR A 237 -15.36 -0.83 13.14
C TYR A 237 -16.41 0.26 12.92
N THR A 238 -17.64 0.08 13.40
CA THR A 238 -18.73 1.07 13.27
C THR A 238 -18.68 2.14 14.38
N ASN A 239 -18.28 1.74 15.60
CA ASN A 239 -18.25 2.59 16.80
C ASN A 239 -16.84 3.07 17.14
N GLN A 240 -15.85 2.84 16.27
CA GLN A 240 -14.61 3.59 16.31
C GLN A 240 -14.97 5.05 16.06
N GLU A 241 -15.33 5.77 17.14
CA GLU A 241 -15.34 7.22 17.14
C GLU A 241 -13.98 7.64 16.59
N THR A 242 -14.00 8.47 15.56
CA THR A 242 -12.83 9.19 15.05
C THR A 242 -12.32 10.08 16.16
N SER A 243 -11.62 9.48 17.11
CA SER A 243 -11.02 10.08 18.30
C SER A 243 -9.72 10.79 17.90
N SER A 244 -9.85 11.63 16.87
CA SER A 244 -9.00 12.75 16.47
C SER A 244 -9.47 13.15 15.07
N VAL A 245 -9.91 14.40 14.92
CA VAL A 245 -10.38 15.07 13.69
C VAL A 245 -11.90 14.94 13.46
N GLY A 246 -12.58 16.11 13.49
CA GLY A 246 -14.02 16.25 13.65
C GLY A 246 -14.85 16.28 12.37
N GLU A 247 -16.14 16.01 12.58
CA GLU A 247 -17.33 16.28 11.77
C GLU A 247 -17.15 16.52 10.25
N GLY A 248 -17.49 15.49 9.47
CA GLY A 248 -18.20 15.66 8.19
C GLY A 248 -17.45 15.16 6.95
N VAL A 249 -18.14 15.30 5.80
CA VAL A 249 -17.81 14.86 4.42
C VAL A 249 -16.38 15.18 3.93
N PHE A 250 -15.60 15.94 4.71
CA PHE A 250 -14.26 16.44 4.42
C PHE A 250 -13.11 15.69 5.12
N ASP A 251 -13.32 14.59 5.84
CA ASP A 251 -12.23 13.84 6.53
C ASP A 251 -11.16 13.27 5.59
N ARG A 252 -11.52 12.93 4.35
CA ARG A 252 -10.56 12.56 3.30
C ARG A 252 -9.72 13.77 2.83
N GLY A 253 -10.14 14.99 3.14
CA GLY A 253 -9.59 16.25 2.68
C GLY A 253 -9.92 16.49 1.21
N ILE A 254 -10.35 17.71 0.85
CA ILE A 254 -10.63 18.11 -0.54
C ILE A 254 -9.48 17.77 -1.49
N MET A 255 -8.24 17.88 -1.01
CA MET A 255 -7.02 17.54 -1.74
C MET A 255 -6.98 16.07 -2.19
N SER A 256 -7.47 15.12 -1.39
CA SER A 256 -7.49 13.71 -1.77
C SER A 256 -8.53 13.41 -2.86
N TYR A 257 -9.67 14.14 -2.84
CA TYR A 257 -10.65 14.09 -3.92
C TYR A 257 -10.06 14.69 -5.21
N MET A 258 -9.40 15.84 -5.11
CA MET A 258 -8.72 16.48 -6.24
C MET A 258 -7.64 15.57 -6.84
N LEU A 259 -6.83 14.91 -6.02
CA LEU A 259 -5.83 13.93 -6.48
C LEU A 259 -6.49 12.72 -7.16
N SER A 260 -7.62 12.25 -6.63
CA SER A 260 -8.38 11.15 -7.25
C SER A 260 -8.94 11.55 -8.62
N LEU A 261 -9.50 12.76 -8.74
CA LEU A 261 -9.98 13.26 -10.02
C LEU A 261 -8.81 13.53 -10.99
N PHE A 262 -7.70 14.07 -10.50
CA PHE A 262 -6.48 14.28 -11.29
C PHE A 262 -5.98 12.98 -11.92
N TYR A 263 -5.81 11.91 -11.14
CA TYR A 263 -5.42 10.62 -11.67
C TYR A 263 -6.47 10.03 -12.62
N PHE A 264 -7.76 10.18 -12.31
CA PHE A 264 -8.83 9.74 -13.22
C PHE A 264 -8.73 10.44 -14.58
N PHE A 265 -8.61 11.76 -14.60
CA PHE A 265 -8.48 12.53 -15.85
C PHE A 265 -7.17 12.22 -16.58
N LEU A 266 -6.07 11.94 -15.87
CA LEU A 266 -4.83 11.46 -16.48
C LEU A 266 -5.03 10.12 -17.22
N PHE A 267 -5.73 9.16 -16.60
CA PHE A 267 -6.06 7.90 -17.25
C PHE A 267 -6.95 8.14 -18.48
N VAL A 268 -8.00 8.97 -18.35
CA VAL A 268 -8.91 9.29 -19.47
C VAL A 268 -8.16 9.96 -20.63
N TYR A 269 -7.36 10.99 -20.36
CA TYR A 269 -6.55 11.67 -21.37
C TYR A 269 -5.67 10.68 -22.15
N ARG A 270 -5.09 9.69 -21.47
CA ARG A 270 -4.26 8.67 -22.13
C ARG A 270 -5.06 7.69 -22.97
N LYS A 271 -6.25 7.29 -22.51
CA LYS A 271 -7.16 6.45 -23.29
C LYS A 271 -7.48 7.04 -24.67
N TYR A 272 -7.56 8.37 -24.77
CA TYR A 272 -7.89 9.08 -26.01
C TYR A 272 -6.69 9.39 -26.92
N ASN A 273 -5.47 9.51 -26.38
CA ASN A 273 -4.32 10.05 -27.14
C ASN A 273 -3.25 9.03 -27.57
N ARG A 274 -3.34 7.75 -27.18
CA ARG A 274 -2.33 6.71 -27.53
C ARG A 274 -2.99 5.36 -27.81
N SER A 275 -2.32 4.52 -28.63
CA SER A 275 -2.60 3.09 -28.68
C SER A 275 -2.43 2.50 -27.27
N ILE A 276 -3.45 1.75 -26.85
CA ILE A 276 -3.62 1.23 -25.50
C ILE A 276 -2.35 0.44 -25.13
N PHE A 277 -1.55 0.92 -24.17
CA PHE A 277 -0.45 0.11 -23.65
C PHE A 277 -1.01 -1.14 -22.99
N GLN A 278 -0.23 -2.23 -23.05
CA GLN A 278 -0.63 -3.52 -22.54
C GLN A 278 -1.09 -3.34 -21.08
N ASN A 279 -2.33 -3.74 -20.79
CA ASN A 279 -2.94 -3.72 -19.44
C ASN A 279 -3.54 -2.38 -18.92
N PHE A 280 -3.61 -1.30 -19.72
CA PHE A 280 -4.25 -0.03 -19.30
C PHE A 280 -5.66 -0.21 -18.72
N ARG A 281 -6.46 -1.09 -19.32
CA ARG A 281 -7.81 -1.41 -18.82
C ARG A 281 -7.77 -1.99 -17.40
N GLY A 282 -6.80 -2.85 -17.12
CA GLY A 282 -6.60 -3.44 -15.81
C GLY A 282 -6.26 -2.40 -14.76
N THR A 283 -5.33 -1.51 -15.09
CA THR A 283 -4.88 -0.44 -14.19
C THR A 283 -6.01 0.56 -13.93
N PHE A 284 -6.77 0.94 -14.96
CA PHE A 284 -7.93 1.84 -14.83
C PHE A 284 -9.04 1.23 -13.95
N ASN A 285 -9.41 -0.03 -14.20
CA ASN A 285 -10.45 -0.69 -13.40
C ASN A 285 -10.03 -0.82 -11.93
N CYS A 286 -8.80 -1.26 -11.67
CA CYS A 286 -8.29 -1.40 -10.30
C CYS A 286 -8.19 -0.04 -9.60
N TYR A 287 -7.82 1.02 -10.33
CA TYR A 287 -7.86 2.38 -9.83
C TYR A 287 -9.28 2.78 -9.41
N THR A 288 -10.27 2.59 -10.28
CA THR A 288 -11.67 2.90 -9.96
C THR A 288 -12.15 2.11 -8.73
N VAL A 289 -11.91 0.80 -8.67
CA VAL A 289 -12.32 -0.03 -7.53
C VAL A 289 -11.64 0.42 -6.24
N LYS A 290 -10.32 0.69 -6.26
CA LYS A 290 -9.59 1.23 -5.12
C LYS A 290 -10.24 2.51 -4.59
N GLU A 291 -10.53 3.44 -5.50
CA GLU A 291 -11.06 4.74 -5.13
C GLU A 291 -12.52 4.66 -4.65
N VAL A 292 -13.31 3.74 -5.20
CA VAL A 292 -14.67 3.44 -4.70
C VAL A 292 -14.62 2.88 -3.28
N ILE A 293 -13.78 1.86 -3.02
CA ILE A 293 -13.58 1.30 -1.67
C ILE A 293 -13.14 2.42 -0.71
N ARG A 294 -12.16 3.23 -1.13
CA ARG A 294 -11.65 4.33 -0.33
C ARG A 294 -12.75 5.35 -0.02
N ASN A 295 -13.57 5.74 -1.00
CA ASN A 295 -14.68 6.69 -0.79
C ASN A 295 -15.69 6.13 0.22
N ILE A 296 -16.18 4.91 -0.01
CA ILE A 296 -17.24 4.26 0.80
C ILE A 296 -16.81 4.18 2.27
N PHE A 297 -15.58 3.76 2.55
CA PHE A 297 -15.15 3.48 3.91
C PHE A 297 -14.41 4.64 4.59
N SER A 298 -14.04 5.71 3.87
CA SER A 298 -13.19 6.77 4.44
C SER A 298 -13.84 7.59 5.56
N GLN A 299 -15.17 7.65 5.61
CA GLN A 299 -15.92 8.45 6.59
C GLN A 299 -16.32 7.63 7.83
N THR A 300 -16.51 6.32 7.67
CA THR A 300 -17.22 5.50 8.68
C THR A 300 -16.38 4.34 9.21
N MET A 301 -15.55 3.72 8.38
CA MET A 301 -14.75 2.55 8.74
C MET A 301 -13.35 2.69 8.15
N GLN A 302 -12.56 3.64 8.66
CA GLN A 302 -11.29 4.03 8.05
C GLN A 302 -10.32 2.85 7.85
N ASP A 303 -10.33 1.85 8.74
CA ASP A 303 -9.53 0.64 8.57
C ASP A 303 -9.94 -0.20 7.36
N MET A 304 -11.23 -0.25 7.02
CA MET A 304 -11.74 -0.92 5.81
C MET A 304 -11.36 -0.17 4.54
N SER A 305 -11.09 1.14 4.61
CA SER A 305 -10.58 1.89 3.45
C SER A 305 -9.22 1.35 2.98
N ARG A 306 -8.44 0.72 3.87
CA ARG A 306 -7.14 0.09 3.56
C ARG A 306 -7.27 -1.17 2.70
N LEU A 307 -8.47 -1.73 2.55
CA LEU A 307 -8.73 -2.80 1.59
C LEU A 307 -8.42 -2.38 0.15
N GLY A 308 -8.55 -1.08 -0.14
CA GLY A 308 -8.14 -0.49 -1.42
C GLY A 308 -6.64 -0.66 -1.72
N ASN A 309 -5.81 -0.91 -0.70
CA ASN A 309 -4.36 -1.02 -0.88
C ASN A 309 -3.95 -2.25 -1.68
N TYR A 310 -4.76 -3.32 -1.71
CA TYR A 310 -4.47 -4.50 -2.52
C TYR A 310 -4.59 -4.25 -4.04
N PHE A 311 -5.21 -3.14 -4.42
CA PHE A 311 -5.29 -2.68 -5.81
C PHE A 311 -4.15 -1.73 -6.19
N LEU A 312 -3.36 -1.26 -5.22
CA LEU A 312 -2.25 -0.33 -5.45
C LEU A 312 -1.24 -0.81 -6.49
N PRO A 313 -0.83 -2.10 -6.57
CA PRO A 313 0.15 -2.52 -7.57
C PRO A 313 -0.31 -2.24 -9.02
N SER A 314 -1.61 -2.38 -9.28
CA SER A 314 -2.24 -2.00 -10.54
C SER A 314 -2.16 -0.49 -10.81
N VAL A 315 -2.43 0.29 -9.77
CA VAL A 315 -2.41 1.75 -9.85
C VAL A 315 -0.99 2.26 -10.05
N TYR A 316 -0.02 1.69 -9.34
CA TYR A 316 1.40 1.94 -9.52
C TYR A 316 1.81 1.73 -10.97
N TRP A 317 1.48 0.57 -11.54
CA TRP A 317 1.76 0.31 -12.95
C TRP A 317 1.18 1.39 -13.87
N GLY A 318 -0.13 1.65 -13.76
CA GLY A 318 -0.81 2.60 -14.62
C GLY A 318 -0.26 4.03 -14.50
N THR A 319 0.01 4.48 -13.28
CA THR A 319 0.53 5.82 -13.01
C THR A 319 1.97 5.98 -13.50
N ILE A 320 2.84 4.99 -13.30
CA ILE A 320 4.22 5.02 -13.81
C ILE A 320 4.22 5.15 -15.33
N GLU A 321 3.45 4.31 -16.02
CA GLU A 321 3.30 4.37 -17.49
C GLU A 321 2.80 5.74 -17.97
N VAL A 322 1.86 6.35 -17.23
CA VAL A 322 1.36 7.70 -17.53
C VAL A 322 2.48 8.73 -17.41
N PHE A 323 3.26 8.74 -16.33
CA PHE A 323 4.35 9.72 -16.13
C PHE A 323 5.52 9.52 -17.10
N VAL A 324 5.84 8.28 -17.46
CA VAL A 324 6.89 7.96 -18.42
C VAL A 324 6.49 8.30 -19.86
N SER A 325 5.21 8.19 -20.20
CA SER A 325 4.77 8.34 -21.60
C SER A 325 4.66 9.79 -22.09
N PHE A 326 4.96 10.81 -21.26
CA PHE A 326 4.94 12.24 -21.66
C PHE A 326 6.27 12.72 -22.28
N GLU A 327 7.24 11.83 -22.46
CA GLU A 327 8.62 12.13 -22.82
C GLU A 327 8.83 12.29 -24.33
N THR A 328 8.14 13.27 -24.93
CA THR A 328 8.25 13.56 -26.38
C THR A 328 9.27 14.65 -26.71
N SER A 329 9.62 15.49 -25.74
CA SER A 329 10.66 16.51 -25.88
C SER A 329 11.35 16.73 -24.53
N THR A 330 12.60 17.20 -24.55
CA THR A 330 13.39 17.45 -23.33
C THR A 330 12.69 18.37 -22.35
N ARG A 331 12.00 19.42 -22.83
CA ARG A 331 11.23 20.33 -21.97
C ARG A 331 10.06 19.62 -21.29
N LYS A 332 9.28 18.83 -22.05
CA LYS A 332 8.15 18.06 -21.49
C LYS A 332 8.63 17.02 -20.48
N TYR A 333 9.74 16.33 -20.79
CA TYR A 333 10.40 15.41 -19.87
C TYR A 333 10.69 16.08 -18.52
N ILE A 334 11.39 17.23 -18.54
CA ILE A 334 11.77 17.96 -17.33
C ILE A 334 10.52 18.39 -16.54
N CYS A 335 9.52 18.98 -17.19
CA CYS A 335 8.29 19.42 -16.52
C CYS A 335 7.55 18.26 -15.85
N VAL A 336 7.44 17.11 -16.51
CA VAL A 336 6.74 15.94 -15.97
C VAL A 336 7.50 15.32 -14.81
N ARG A 337 8.84 15.30 -14.86
CA ARG A 337 9.68 14.86 -13.74
C ARG A 337 9.62 15.81 -12.56
N LEU A 338 9.58 17.12 -12.79
CA LEU A 338 9.37 18.11 -11.73
C LEU A 338 8.01 17.92 -11.07
N LEU A 339 6.94 17.73 -11.86
CA LEU A 339 5.60 17.45 -11.34
C LEU A 339 5.56 16.15 -10.51
N PHE A 340 6.19 15.09 -11.01
CA PHE A 340 6.31 13.83 -10.28
C PHE A 340 7.03 14.03 -8.94
N ASN A 341 8.19 14.69 -8.94
CA ASN A 341 8.97 14.95 -7.72
C ASN A 341 8.19 15.83 -6.74
N ALA A 342 7.54 16.89 -7.21
CA ALA A 342 6.70 17.76 -6.36
C ALA A 342 5.57 16.95 -5.70
N LEU A 343 4.96 16.02 -6.44
CA LEU A 343 3.95 15.11 -5.90
C LEU A 343 4.54 14.14 -4.87
N MET A 344 5.75 13.61 -5.10
CA MET A 344 6.41 12.71 -4.15
C MET A 344 6.80 13.44 -2.86
N PHE A 345 7.28 14.69 -2.98
CA PHE A 345 7.52 15.57 -1.84
C PHE A 345 6.24 15.88 -1.07
N TYR A 346 5.12 16.12 -1.76
CA TYR A 346 3.82 16.29 -1.13
C TYR A 346 3.42 15.05 -0.30
N PHE A 347 3.55 13.85 -0.86
CA PHE A 347 3.22 12.63 -0.11
C PHE A 347 4.15 12.41 1.08
N PHE A 348 5.46 12.59 0.90
CA PHE A 348 6.42 12.52 1.99
C PHE A 348 6.12 13.54 3.11
N TYR A 349 5.86 14.80 2.73
CA TYR A 349 5.47 15.85 3.67
C TYR A 349 4.20 15.48 4.45
N ARG A 350 3.18 14.95 3.76
CA ARG A 350 1.93 14.52 4.39
C ARG A 350 2.14 13.34 5.35
N GLN A 351 3.03 12.40 5.01
CA GLN A 351 3.33 11.28 5.90
C GLN A 351 4.02 11.75 7.18
N LEU A 352 4.98 12.67 7.07
CA LEU A 352 5.77 13.14 8.21
C LEU A 352 4.98 14.10 9.11
N ASN A 353 4.13 14.95 8.52
CA ASN A 353 3.32 15.96 9.24
C ASN A 353 1.84 15.56 9.37
N GLY A 354 1.55 14.27 9.23
CA GLY A 354 0.19 13.74 9.38
C GLY A 354 -0.21 13.54 10.84
N VAL A 355 -1.32 12.83 11.05
CA VAL A 355 -1.90 12.54 12.38
C VAL A 355 -0.90 11.86 13.33
N TYR A 356 0.02 11.07 12.78
CA TYR A 356 1.01 10.30 13.56
C TYR A 356 2.37 10.98 13.68
N VAL A 357 2.45 12.31 13.57
CA VAL A 357 3.73 13.05 13.63
C VAL A 357 4.54 12.72 14.90
N HIS A 358 3.87 12.58 16.05
CA HIS A 358 4.50 12.28 17.34
C HIS A 358 5.11 10.87 17.41
N GLU A 359 4.64 9.95 16.57
CA GLU A 359 5.20 8.60 16.46
C GLU A 359 6.49 8.59 15.61
N TYR A 360 6.70 9.60 14.76
CA TYR A 360 7.85 9.69 13.87
C TYR A 360 8.92 10.67 14.36
N LEU A 361 8.54 11.73 15.08
CA LEU A 361 9.44 12.81 15.46
C LEU A 361 9.62 12.90 16.99
N PRO A 362 10.88 12.95 17.50
CA PRO A 362 12.14 12.81 16.78
C PRO A 362 12.41 11.36 16.33
N TYR A 363 13.24 11.20 15.30
CA TYR A 363 13.77 9.89 14.95
C TYR A 363 14.80 9.47 16.00
N ASN A 364 14.56 8.33 16.63
CA ASN A 364 15.45 7.68 17.56
C ASN A 364 16.03 6.44 16.89
N SER A 365 17.35 6.28 16.99
CA SER A 365 18.10 5.14 16.49
C SER A 365 18.59 4.28 17.65
N ILE A 366 18.97 3.05 17.37
CA ILE A 366 19.76 2.25 18.33
C ILE A 366 21.24 2.68 18.42
N LEU A 367 21.68 3.55 17.49
CA LEU A 367 23.05 4.09 17.40
C LEU A 367 23.15 5.46 18.07
#